data_AF-A0A7L2BKX1-F1
#
_entry.id   AF-A0A7L2BKX1-F1
#
_cell.length_a   1.000
_cell.length_b   1.000
_cell.length_c   1.000
_cell.angle_alpha   90.00
_cell.angle_beta   90.00
_cell.angle_gamma   90.00
#
_symmetry.space_group_name_H-M   'P 1'
#
loop_
_entity.id
_entity.type
_entity.pdbx_description
1 polymer ?
#
loop_
_entity_poly.entity_id
_entity_poly.type
_entity_poly.pdbx_seq_one_letter_code
_entity_poly.pdbx_strand_id
1 'polypeptide(L)'
;LCLSMSGPGVSASAAPTLLKEALSSRQGTVSVIHVNSHNPVKRYFQISNDKADPAAKEVWTLQEAHQLHESLHIRPKALANRCRISTAEAKHVVATCPHCQK
;
A
#
# COMPACT_ATOMS: atom_id res chain seq x y z
N LEU A 1 -25.42 -4.11 47.10
CA LEU A 1 -25.73 -2.95 46.23
C LEU A 1 -25.35 -3.32 44.80
N CYS A 2 -26.33 -3.78 44.02
CA CYS A 2 -26.21 -3.94 42.58
C CYS A 2 -26.43 -2.59 41.89
N LEU A 3 -25.77 -2.38 40.74
CA LEU A 3 -26.18 -1.61 39.54
C LEU A 3 -24.96 -1.68 38.59
N SER A 4 -25.04 -1.97 37.29
CA SER A 4 -26.19 -2.15 36.40
C SER A 4 -25.70 -2.67 35.03
N MET A 5 -26.44 -3.65 34.51
CA MET A 5 -27.03 -3.65 33.15
C MET A 5 -26.09 -3.57 31.93
N SER A 6 -25.85 -4.75 31.35
CA SER A 6 -26.07 -5.09 29.94
C SER A 6 -26.25 -3.95 28.93
N GLY A 7 -25.33 -3.84 27.97
CA GLY A 7 -25.58 -3.20 26.67
C GLY A 7 -26.16 -4.19 25.66
N PRO A 8 -27.03 -3.76 24.73
CA PRO A 8 -27.90 -4.62 23.93
C PRO A 8 -27.15 -5.37 22.83
N GLY A 9 -27.62 -6.59 22.57
CA GLY A 9 -27.04 -7.52 21.61
C GLY A 9 -26.92 -6.95 20.21
N VAL A 10 -25.69 -6.86 19.72
CA VAL A 10 -25.43 -7.38 18.40
C VAL A 10 -25.35 -8.88 18.63
N SER A 11 -26.51 -9.54 18.52
CA SER A 11 -26.52 -10.90 17.97
C SER A 11 -25.46 -10.87 16.88
N ALA A 12 -24.49 -11.77 16.91
CA ALA A 12 -23.64 -12.01 15.77
C ALA A 12 -24.60 -12.47 14.66
N SER A 13 -25.28 -11.47 14.09
CA SER A 13 -26.18 -11.50 12.98
C SER A 13 -25.39 -12.26 11.97
N ALA A 14 -26.04 -13.20 11.30
CA ALA A 14 -25.36 -14.06 10.34
C ALA A 14 -24.56 -13.27 9.30
N ALA A 15 -24.67 -11.93 9.20
CA ALA A 15 -23.87 -11.04 8.37
C ALA A 15 -22.38 -11.41 8.23
N PRO A 16 -21.52 -11.55 9.26
CA PRO A 16 -20.13 -11.95 9.04
C PRO A 16 -20.01 -13.35 8.42
N THR A 17 -20.89 -14.26 8.80
CA THR A 17 -20.94 -15.63 8.29
C THR A 17 -21.40 -15.67 6.83
N LEU A 18 -22.49 -14.98 6.50
CA LEU A 18 -23.06 -14.83 5.16
C LEU A 18 -22.12 -14.12 4.22
N LEU A 19 -21.41 -13.10 4.71
CA LEU A 19 -20.43 -12.36 3.91
C LEU A 19 -19.20 -13.23 3.65
N LYS A 20 -18.78 -14.02 4.63
CA LYS A 20 -17.73 -15.02 4.45
C LYS A 20 -18.14 -16.12 3.47
N GLU A 21 -19.36 -16.64 3.58
CA GLU A 21 -19.89 -17.65 2.66
C GLU A 21 -19.99 -17.10 1.23
N ALA A 22 -20.55 -15.90 1.04
CA ALA A 22 -20.68 -15.26 -0.25
C ALA A 22 -19.33 -14.94 -0.92
N LEU A 23 -18.33 -14.53 -0.14
CA LEU A 23 -16.97 -14.35 -0.64
C LEU A 23 -16.31 -15.69 -0.98
N SER A 24 -16.55 -16.73 -0.18
CA SER A 24 -15.98 -18.06 -0.40
C SER A 24 -16.63 -18.80 -1.57
N SER A 25 -17.90 -18.52 -1.86
CA SER A 25 -18.65 -19.11 -2.98
C SER A 25 -18.46 -18.36 -4.30
N ARG A 26 -17.78 -17.21 -4.28
CA ARG A 26 -17.61 -16.37 -5.47
C ARG A 26 -16.53 -16.95 -6.39
N GLN A 27 -16.88 -17.16 -7.66
CA GLN A 27 -15.96 -17.66 -8.67
C GLN A 27 -15.28 -16.56 -9.51
N GLY A 28 -15.69 -15.29 -9.35
CA GLY A 28 -15.08 -14.14 -10.02
C GLY A 28 -13.97 -13.46 -9.20
N THR A 29 -13.08 -12.71 -9.86
CA THR A 29 -11.97 -11.97 -9.22
C THR A 29 -12.46 -10.75 -8.44
N VAL A 30 -12.07 -10.57 -7.16
CA VAL A 30 -12.41 -9.36 -6.37
C VAL A 30 -11.28 -8.36 -6.53
N SER A 31 -11.60 -7.09 -6.82
CA SER A 31 -10.67 -5.99 -6.65
C SER A 31 -11.04 -5.17 -5.41
N VAL A 32 -10.10 -5.03 -4.47
CA VAL A 32 -10.24 -4.17 -3.29
C VAL A 32 -9.61 -2.82 -3.64
N ILE A 33 -10.38 -1.73 -3.54
CA ILE A 33 -9.90 -0.36 -3.80
C ILE A 33 -9.83 0.39 -2.47
N HIS A 34 -8.63 0.80 -2.07
CA HIS A 34 -8.39 1.56 -0.85
C HIS A 34 -8.51 3.07 -1.13
N VAL A 35 -9.29 3.80 -0.34
CA VAL A 35 -9.38 5.28 -0.40
C VAL A 35 -8.76 5.85 0.86
N ASN A 36 -7.63 6.54 0.71
CA ASN A 36 -6.90 7.09 1.85
C ASN A 36 -7.51 8.44 2.29
N SER A 37 -7.88 8.57 3.56
CA SER A 37 -8.37 9.83 4.11
C SER A 37 -7.18 10.64 4.61
N HIS A 38 -6.76 11.65 3.85
CA HIS A 38 -5.60 12.50 4.12
C HIS A 38 -5.77 13.43 5.34
N ASN A 39 -5.95 12.89 6.55
CA ASN A 39 -5.98 13.67 7.78
C ASN A 39 -4.92 13.16 8.79
N PRO A 40 -3.99 14.01 9.28
CA PRO A 40 -2.89 13.58 10.16
C PRO A 40 -3.29 13.17 11.59
N VAL A 41 -4.57 13.28 11.97
CA VAL A 41 -5.02 12.86 13.31
C VAL A 41 -5.17 11.34 13.39
N LYS A 42 -4.51 10.71 14.38
CA LYS A 42 -4.55 9.25 14.55
C LYS A 42 -5.95 8.75 14.86
N ARG A 43 -6.51 7.89 14.00
CA ARG A 43 -7.83 7.26 14.16
C ARG A 43 -7.69 5.73 14.21
N TYR A 44 -8.76 5.09 14.68
CA TYR A 44 -8.82 3.68 15.09
C TYR A 44 -8.36 2.64 14.04
N PHE A 45 -8.31 2.97 12.74
CA PHE A 45 -7.96 2.03 11.65
C PHE A 45 -6.54 2.21 11.07
N GLN A 46 -5.71 3.06 11.67
CA GLN A 46 -4.43 3.48 11.10
C GLN A 46 -3.38 2.36 10.94
N ILE A 47 -3.46 1.31 11.75
CA ILE A 47 -2.56 0.13 11.67
C ILE A 47 -2.65 -0.56 10.29
N SER A 48 -3.77 -0.41 9.57
CA SER A 48 -3.93 -0.95 8.21
C SER A 48 -3.45 0.00 7.10
N ASN A 49 -3.46 1.32 7.33
CA ASN A 49 -3.01 2.31 6.35
C ASN A 49 -1.49 2.38 6.27
N ASP A 50 -0.78 2.14 7.39
CA ASP A 50 0.68 2.07 7.41
C ASP A 50 1.24 0.97 6.47
N LYS A 51 0.43 -0.04 6.14
CA LYS A 51 0.76 -1.10 5.17
C LYS A 51 0.16 -0.87 3.77
N ALA A 52 -0.93 -0.12 3.65
CA ALA A 52 -1.60 0.18 2.39
C ALA A 52 -0.98 1.39 1.66
N ASP A 53 -0.48 2.38 2.40
CA ASP A 53 0.07 3.61 1.84
C ASP A 53 1.36 3.38 1.03
N PRO A 54 2.27 2.47 1.41
CA PRO A 54 3.40 2.07 0.57
C PRO A 54 2.98 1.29 -0.69
N ALA A 55 1.86 0.57 -0.64
CA ALA A 55 1.28 -0.12 -1.80
C ALA A 55 0.54 0.85 -2.74
N ALA A 56 0.06 1.99 -2.21
CA ALA A 56 -0.60 3.07 -2.95
C ALA A 56 0.37 4.11 -3.53
N LYS A 57 1.63 4.16 -3.08
CA LYS A 57 2.71 4.95 -3.71
C LYS A 57 3.12 4.33 -5.06
N GLU A 58 2.23 4.41 -6.04
CA GLU A 58 2.47 3.95 -7.40
C GLU A 58 3.36 4.90 -8.24
N VAL A 59 3.72 6.07 -7.70
CA VAL A 59 4.57 7.06 -8.36
C VAL A 59 5.70 7.43 -7.41
N TRP A 60 6.91 7.02 -7.77
CA TRP A 60 8.12 7.39 -7.05
C TRP A 60 8.61 8.71 -7.59
N THR A 61 9.02 9.63 -6.72
CA THR A 61 9.74 10.83 -7.14
C THR A 61 11.10 10.45 -7.73
N LEU A 62 11.66 11.31 -8.58
CA LEU A 62 13.01 11.12 -9.12
C LEU A 62 14.06 10.98 -7.99
N GLN A 63 13.86 11.69 -6.88
CA GLN A 63 14.71 11.59 -5.69
C GLN A 63 14.60 10.21 -5.01
N GLU A 64 13.38 9.71 -4.81
CA GLU A 64 13.17 8.34 -4.27
C GLU A 64 13.75 7.28 -5.22
N ALA A 65 13.65 7.48 -6.54
CA ALA A 65 14.28 6.61 -7.52
C ALA A 65 15.82 6.68 -7.46
N HIS A 66 16.39 7.86 -7.19
CA HIS A 66 17.83 8.03 -7.00
C HIS A 66 18.31 7.32 -5.73
N GLN A 67 17.63 7.50 -4.60
CA GLN A 67 17.93 6.80 -3.35
C GLN A 67 17.77 5.28 -3.49
N LEU A 68 16.77 4.82 -4.24
CA LEU A 68 16.60 3.41 -4.56
C LEU A 68 17.76 2.87 -5.42
N HIS A 69 18.21 3.65 -6.40
CA HIS A 69 19.35 3.26 -7.22
C HIS A 69 20.67 3.26 -6.43
N GLU A 70 20.93 4.25 -5.59
CA GLU A 70 22.12 4.31 -4.73
C GLU A 70 22.19 3.13 -3.77
N SER A 71 21.04 2.67 -3.26
CA SER A 71 20.99 1.54 -2.33
C SER A 71 21.13 0.17 -2.99
N LEU A 72 20.64 0.00 -4.22
CA LEU A 72 20.51 -1.33 -4.86
C LEU A 72 21.22 -1.47 -6.20
N HIS A 73 21.78 -0.39 -6.75
CA HIS A 73 22.45 -0.33 -8.06
C HIS A 73 21.68 -1.03 -9.18
N ILE A 74 20.36 -0.84 -9.20
CA ILE A 74 19.46 -1.48 -10.15
C ILE A 74 19.63 -0.88 -11.54
N ARG A 75 19.54 -1.72 -12.59
CA ARG A 75 19.68 -1.28 -13.98
C ARG A 75 18.55 -0.33 -14.42
N PRO A 76 18.79 0.58 -15.38
CA PRO A 76 17.83 1.62 -15.78
C PRO A 76 16.43 1.10 -16.13
N LYS A 77 16.33 0.00 -16.89
CA LYS A 77 15.03 -0.58 -17.30
C LYS A 77 14.22 -1.09 -16.10
N ALA A 78 14.90 -1.71 -15.14
CA ALA A 78 14.25 -2.22 -13.93
C ALA A 78 13.86 -1.07 -12.98
N LEU A 79 14.71 -0.04 -12.89
CA LEU A 79 14.42 1.18 -12.13
C LEU A 79 13.21 1.94 -12.70
N ALA A 80 13.15 2.11 -14.02
CA ALA A 80 12.02 2.72 -14.71
C ALA A 80 10.70 1.99 -14.42
N ASN A 81 10.69 0.66 -14.54
CA ASN A 81 9.50 -0.15 -14.27
C ASN A 81 9.08 -0.11 -12.80
N ARG A 82 10.05 -0.09 -11.87
CA ARG A 82 9.78 -0.13 -10.43
C ARG A 82 9.31 1.20 -9.87
N CYS A 83 9.93 2.29 -10.31
CA CYS A 83 9.61 3.65 -9.87
C CYS A 83 8.52 4.31 -10.72
N ARG A 84 8.10 3.64 -11.80
CA ARG A 84 7.20 4.18 -12.85
C ARG A 84 7.67 5.53 -13.41
N ILE A 85 8.99 5.69 -13.53
CA ILE A 85 9.64 6.84 -14.17
C ILE A 85 10.03 6.51 -15.62
N SER A 86 10.31 7.52 -16.44
CA SER A 86 10.71 7.26 -17.83
C SER A 86 12.05 6.53 -17.91
N THR A 87 12.26 5.81 -19.00
CA THR A 87 13.55 5.14 -19.24
C THR A 87 14.69 6.16 -19.35
N ALA A 88 14.41 7.39 -19.82
CA ALA A 88 15.39 8.47 -19.90
C ALA A 88 15.82 8.95 -18.51
N GLU A 89 14.86 9.19 -17.62
CA GLU A 89 15.13 9.56 -16.22
C GLU A 89 15.88 8.46 -15.48
N ALA A 90 15.48 7.20 -15.66
CA ALA A 90 16.18 6.08 -15.04
C ALA A 90 17.62 5.95 -15.56
N LYS A 91 17.85 6.19 -16.87
CA LYS A 91 19.21 6.23 -17.44
C LYS A 91 20.02 7.37 -16.85
N HIS A 92 19.43 8.55 -16.68
CA HIS A 92 20.10 9.69 -16.06
C HIS A 92 20.52 9.37 -14.61
N VAL A 93 19.62 8.79 -13.81
CA VAL A 93 19.91 8.36 -12.43
C VAL A 93 21.09 7.37 -12.36
N VAL A 94 21.15 6.40 -13.28
CA VAL A 94 22.28 5.46 -13.33
C VAL A 94 23.55 6.12 -13.87
N ALA A 95 23.43 7.09 -14.77
CA ALA A 95 24.55 7.84 -15.33
C ALA A 95 25.25 8.72 -14.27
N THR A 96 24.50 9.26 -13.31
CA THR A 96 25.04 10.07 -12.21
C THR A 96 25.70 9.25 -11.10
N CYS A 97 25.60 7.92 -11.12
CA CYS A 97 26.11 7.05 -10.07
C CYS A 97 27.61 6.73 -10.25
N PRO A 98 28.51 7.22 -9.36
CA PRO A 98 29.97 7.05 -9.52
C PRO A 98 30.43 5.59 -9.38
N HIS A 99 29.60 4.72 -8.79
CA HIS A 99 29.88 3.29 -8.66
C HIS A 99 29.54 2.50 -9.92
N CYS A 100 28.56 2.96 -10.70
CA CYS A 100 28.10 2.29 -11.93
C CYS A 100 28.78 2.80 -13.21
N GLN A 101 29.55 3.89 -13.12
CA GLN A 101 30.30 4.49 -14.24
C GLN A 101 31.75 3.96 -14.38
N LYS A 102 32.14 2.95 -13.60
CA LYS A 102 33.43 2.26 -13.73
C LYS A 102 33.31 1.12 -14.72
#